data_AF-A0A349K688-F1
#
_entry.id   AF-A0A349K688-F1
#
_cell.length_a   1.000
_cell.length_b   1.000
_cell.length_c   1.000
_cell.angle_alpha   90.00
_cell.angle_beta   90.00
_cell.angle_gamma   90.00
#
_symmetry.space_group_name_H-M   'P 1'
#
loop_
_entity.id
_entity.type
_entity.pdbx_description
1 polymer ?
#
loop_
_entity_poly.entity_id
_entity_poly.type
_entity_poly.pdbx_seq_one_letter_code
_entity_poly.pdbx_strand_id
1 'polypeptide(L)'
;MAVTAVDIKSRVEFDSGTSWGAFGPYERIDGVVKFGVDPENPANSGIIDLQHSPVGSAGLVNFSSDFVLLTPSTKESSRLLVDVVNRGRKRAISDFNMASPNLTPSSTIEPGDGFLFERGYTVVSIGWQYDVYRSGALLGMDPPPVQLDGKPVEGTNLVEIRPNERIKSSLLANRVHKPYPASSTNNAKATMYVKDWEDGPQEEIPRTEWSFS
;
A
#
# COMPACT_ATOMS: atom_id res chain seq x y z
N MET A 1 -13.43 -0.93 -12.87
CA MET A 1 -12.37 -1.81 -12.30
C MET A 1 -12.99 -3.14 -11.92
N ALA A 2 -12.34 -4.25 -12.25
CA ALA A 2 -12.79 -5.60 -11.86
C ALA A 2 -11.62 -6.45 -11.35
N VAL A 3 -11.90 -7.36 -10.41
CA VAL A 3 -10.98 -8.44 -10.06
C VAL A 3 -10.97 -9.44 -11.21
N THR A 4 -9.78 -9.72 -11.74
CA THR A 4 -9.60 -10.63 -12.88
C THR A 4 -9.05 -11.99 -12.46
N ALA A 5 -8.30 -12.04 -11.35
CA ALA A 5 -7.81 -13.27 -10.77
C ALA A 5 -7.41 -13.08 -9.30
N VAL A 6 -7.34 -14.19 -8.57
CA VAL A 6 -6.84 -14.27 -7.20
C VAL A 6 -5.85 -15.42 -7.11
N ASP A 7 -4.60 -15.12 -6.79
CA ASP A 7 -3.56 -16.11 -6.55
C ASP A 7 -3.40 -16.32 -5.05
N ILE A 8 -3.82 -17.48 -4.54
CA ILE A 8 -3.65 -17.85 -3.13
C ILE A 8 -2.23 -18.36 -2.91
N LYS A 9 -1.50 -17.74 -1.98
CA LYS A 9 -0.14 -18.13 -1.59
C LYS A 9 -0.14 -19.08 -0.39
N SER A 10 -1.00 -18.83 0.59
CA SER A 10 -1.13 -19.69 1.77
C SER A 10 -2.54 -19.64 2.33
N ARG A 11 -2.87 -20.70 3.06
CA ARG A 11 -4.10 -20.84 3.85
C ARG A 11 -3.73 -21.58 5.13
N VAL A 12 -3.99 -20.95 6.27
CA VAL A 12 -3.64 -21.50 7.59
C VAL A 12 -4.78 -21.26 8.56
N GLU A 13 -4.86 -22.11 9.59
CA GLU A 13 -5.74 -21.87 10.72
C GLU A 13 -5.33 -20.58 11.43
N PHE A 14 -6.31 -19.75 11.81
CA PHE A 14 -6.09 -18.53 12.54
C PHE A 14 -6.23 -18.76 14.05
N ASP A 15 -5.35 -18.13 14.83
CA ASP A 15 -5.40 -18.15 16.30
C ASP A 15 -5.54 -19.56 16.91
N SER A 16 -4.79 -20.53 16.39
CA SER A 16 -4.81 -21.92 16.87
C SER A 16 -6.21 -22.56 16.95
N GLY A 17 -7.13 -22.13 16.07
CA GLY A 17 -8.47 -22.70 15.97
C GLY A 17 -9.46 -22.16 16.99
N THR A 18 -9.14 -21.06 17.68
CA THR A 18 -10.10 -20.38 18.57
C THR A 18 -11.44 -20.15 17.86
N SER A 19 -12.51 -20.57 18.51
CA SER A 19 -13.87 -20.41 17.99
C SER A 19 -14.51 -19.13 18.50
N TRP A 20 -15.09 -18.35 17.57
CA TRP A 20 -15.68 -17.06 17.87
C TRP A 20 -17.22 -17.10 17.74
N GLY A 21 -17.89 -17.16 18.89
CA GLY A 21 -19.35 -17.22 18.97
C GLY A 21 -19.95 -18.32 18.08
N ALA A 22 -20.98 -17.96 17.31
CA ALA A 22 -21.67 -18.89 16.39
C ALA A 22 -20.92 -19.13 15.06
N PHE A 23 -19.87 -18.37 14.76
CA PHE A 23 -19.14 -18.44 13.49
C PHE A 23 -17.97 -19.42 13.53
N GLY A 24 -17.58 -19.89 14.73
CA GLY A 24 -16.59 -20.94 14.89
C GLY A 24 -15.15 -20.47 14.60
N PRO A 25 -14.25 -21.39 14.23
CA PRO A 25 -12.86 -21.06 13.95
C PRO A 25 -12.72 -20.27 12.65
N TYR A 26 -11.66 -19.47 12.58
CA TYR A 26 -11.31 -18.67 11.41
C TYR A 26 -10.06 -19.22 10.71
N GLU A 27 -9.94 -18.94 9.42
CA GLU A 27 -8.75 -19.19 8.63
C GLU A 27 -8.17 -17.86 8.12
N ARG A 28 -6.86 -17.87 7.93
CA ARG A 28 -6.10 -16.81 7.27
C ARG A 28 -5.68 -17.27 5.89
N ILE A 29 -5.98 -16.44 4.89
CA ILE A 29 -5.58 -16.66 3.50
C ILE A 29 -4.75 -15.47 3.04
N ASP A 30 -3.51 -15.72 2.62
CA ASP A 30 -2.63 -14.70 2.07
C ASP A 30 -2.49 -14.92 0.57
N GLY A 31 -2.43 -13.82 -0.20
CA GLY A 31 -2.36 -13.94 -1.65
C GLY A 31 -2.11 -12.64 -2.39
N VAL A 32 -2.33 -12.68 -3.70
CA VAL A 32 -2.31 -11.53 -4.60
C VAL A 32 -3.61 -11.47 -5.37
N VAL A 33 -4.26 -10.32 -5.35
CA VAL A 33 -5.42 -10.03 -6.19
C VAL A 33 -4.96 -9.25 -7.42
N LYS A 34 -5.45 -9.66 -8.60
CA LYS A 34 -5.17 -9.01 -9.89
C LYS A 34 -6.41 -8.28 -10.36
N PHE A 35 -6.19 -7.12 -10.94
CA PHE A 35 -7.25 -6.22 -11.38
C PHE A 35 -7.08 -5.86 -12.85
N GLY A 36 -8.22 -5.63 -13.51
CA GLY A 36 -8.32 -5.01 -14.82
C GLY A 36 -9.14 -3.73 -14.74
N VAL A 37 -8.62 -2.65 -15.31
CA VAL A 37 -9.28 -1.34 -15.39
C VAL A 37 -9.47 -1.00 -16.86
N ASP A 38 -10.71 -0.75 -17.24
CA ASP A 38 -11.06 -0.28 -18.59
C ASP A 38 -10.85 1.24 -18.65
N PRO A 39 -9.86 1.74 -19.41
CA PRO A 39 -9.60 3.18 -19.50
C PRO A 39 -10.73 3.96 -20.17
N GLU A 40 -11.53 3.30 -21.02
CA GLU A 40 -12.63 3.93 -21.76
C GLU A 40 -13.96 3.96 -20.97
N ASN A 41 -14.01 3.28 -19.82
CA ASN A 41 -15.21 3.26 -19.00
C ASN A 41 -15.38 4.63 -18.29
N PRO A 42 -16.52 5.33 -18.48
CA PRO A 42 -16.75 6.65 -17.88
C PRO A 42 -16.61 6.69 -16.36
N ALA A 43 -16.85 5.58 -15.65
CA ALA A 43 -16.68 5.52 -14.20
C ALA A 43 -15.20 5.62 -13.76
N ASN A 44 -14.26 5.35 -14.67
CA ASN A 44 -12.82 5.43 -14.40
C ASN A 44 -12.19 6.75 -14.89
N SER A 45 -12.97 7.69 -15.46
CA SER A 45 -12.43 8.93 -16.06
C SER A 45 -11.80 9.88 -15.03
N GLY A 46 -12.07 9.69 -13.74
CA GLY A 46 -11.42 10.44 -12.66
C GLY A 46 -10.03 9.93 -12.28
N ILE A 47 -9.59 8.80 -12.84
CA ILE A 47 -8.25 8.24 -12.60
C ILE A 47 -7.27 8.94 -13.54
N ILE A 48 -6.41 9.78 -12.95
CA ILE A 48 -5.41 10.55 -13.68
C ILE A 48 -4.43 9.62 -14.41
N ASP A 49 -4.12 9.97 -15.66
CA ASP A 49 -3.16 9.31 -16.55
C ASP A 49 -3.45 7.84 -16.88
N LEU A 50 -4.65 7.34 -16.57
CA LEU A 50 -5.02 5.94 -16.84
C LEU A 50 -4.90 5.59 -18.33
N GLN A 51 -5.24 6.53 -19.22
CA GLN A 51 -5.13 6.39 -20.68
C GLN A 51 -3.68 6.25 -21.18
N HIS A 52 -2.71 6.61 -20.35
CA HIS A 52 -1.29 6.52 -20.66
C HIS A 52 -0.66 5.22 -20.11
N SER A 53 -1.44 4.39 -19.41
CA SER A 53 -0.96 3.09 -18.96
C SER A 53 -1.05 2.04 -20.08
N PRO A 54 -0.06 1.13 -20.20
CA PRO A 54 -0.15 0.00 -21.12
C PRO A 54 -1.37 -0.88 -20.85
N VAL A 55 -2.06 -1.27 -21.91
CA VAL A 55 -3.17 -2.23 -21.85
C VAL A 55 -2.71 -3.62 -22.25
N GLY A 56 -3.28 -4.64 -21.60
CA GLY A 56 -3.07 -6.05 -21.97
C GLY A 56 -3.88 -6.46 -23.20
N SER A 57 -3.82 -7.75 -23.55
CA SER A 57 -4.56 -8.33 -24.69
C SER A 57 -6.09 -8.19 -24.57
N ALA A 58 -6.61 -8.03 -23.35
CA ALA A 58 -8.02 -7.78 -23.08
C ALA A 58 -8.42 -6.29 -23.20
N GLY A 59 -7.50 -5.39 -23.59
CA GLY A 59 -7.74 -3.95 -23.64
C GLY A 59 -7.83 -3.28 -22.26
N LEU A 60 -7.44 -3.98 -21.19
CA LEU A 60 -7.50 -3.48 -19.81
C LEU A 60 -6.11 -3.08 -19.31
N VAL A 61 -6.05 -2.00 -18.54
CA VAL A 61 -4.89 -1.65 -17.71
C VAL A 61 -4.86 -2.61 -16.53
N ASN A 62 -3.75 -3.33 -16.36
CA ASN A 62 -3.61 -4.35 -15.32
C ASN A 62 -2.76 -3.86 -14.16
N PHE A 63 -3.16 -4.22 -12.94
CA PHE A 63 -2.36 -3.99 -11.74
C PHE A 63 -2.66 -5.08 -10.70
N SER A 64 -1.85 -5.17 -9.64
CA SER A 64 -2.04 -6.19 -8.62
C SER A 64 -1.76 -5.68 -7.22
N SER A 65 -2.29 -6.36 -6.20
CA SER A 65 -2.07 -6.02 -4.80
C SER A 65 -1.98 -7.26 -3.93
N ASP A 66 -1.13 -7.23 -2.90
CA ASP A 66 -1.18 -8.24 -1.85
C ASP A 66 -2.48 -8.11 -1.06
N PHE A 67 -3.02 -9.25 -0.63
CA PHE A 67 -4.11 -9.27 0.33
C PHE A 67 -3.88 -10.30 1.44
N VAL A 68 -4.53 -10.04 2.58
CA VAL A 68 -4.75 -11.01 3.65
C VAL A 68 -6.24 -11.03 3.97
N LEU A 69 -6.82 -12.21 4.01
CA LEU A 69 -8.23 -12.46 4.31
C LEU A 69 -8.33 -13.26 5.60
N LEU A 70 -9.12 -12.79 6.57
CA LEU A 70 -9.59 -13.57 7.72
C LEU A 70 -11.07 -13.86 7.53
N THR A 71 -11.46 -15.13 7.57
CA THR A 71 -12.85 -15.55 7.32
C THR A 71 -13.20 -16.77 8.16
N PRO A 72 -14.49 -16.99 8.54
CA PRO A 72 -14.89 -18.23 9.19
C PRO A 72 -14.57 -19.45 8.32
N SER A 73 -14.04 -20.52 8.92
CA SER A 73 -13.59 -21.71 8.19
C SER A 73 -14.71 -22.72 7.93
N THR A 74 -15.75 -22.71 8.77
CA THR A 74 -16.82 -23.74 8.76
C THR A 74 -18.21 -23.17 8.57
N LYS A 75 -18.33 -21.85 8.42
CA LYS A 75 -19.57 -21.10 8.29
C LYS A 75 -19.42 -20.06 7.19
N GLU A 76 -20.52 -19.65 6.59
CA GLU A 76 -20.52 -18.48 5.73
C GLU A 76 -20.38 -17.21 6.57
N SER A 77 -19.66 -16.22 6.04
CA SER A 77 -19.61 -14.92 6.67
C SER A 77 -20.90 -14.15 6.44
N SER A 78 -21.24 -13.29 7.41
CA SER A 78 -22.43 -12.44 7.30
C SER A 78 -22.12 -11.08 6.72
N ARG A 79 -20.86 -10.64 6.81
CA ARG A 79 -20.41 -9.28 6.47
C ARG A 79 -18.98 -9.31 5.95
N LEU A 80 -18.66 -8.34 5.09
CA LEU A 80 -17.30 -8.09 4.62
C LEU A 80 -16.84 -6.71 5.10
N LEU A 81 -15.66 -6.66 5.73
CA LEU A 81 -14.93 -5.42 5.95
C LEU A 81 -13.72 -5.38 5.03
N VAL A 82 -13.62 -4.33 4.22
CA VAL A 82 -12.50 -4.11 3.31
C VAL A 82 -11.58 -3.05 3.91
N ASP A 83 -10.38 -3.46 4.27
CA ASP A 83 -9.33 -2.63 4.84
C ASP A 83 -8.30 -2.30 3.74
N VAL A 84 -8.40 -1.10 3.17
CA VAL A 84 -7.47 -0.61 2.14
C VAL A 84 -6.24 -0.02 2.84
N VAL A 85 -5.17 -0.81 2.96
CA VAL A 85 -4.10 -0.52 3.91
C VAL A 85 -3.05 0.44 3.36
N ASN A 86 -3.06 1.66 3.88
CA ASN A 86 -1.97 2.62 3.70
C ASN A 86 -0.72 2.17 4.50
N ARG A 87 0.47 2.24 3.90
CA ARG A 87 1.74 1.73 4.47
C ARG A 87 1.73 0.23 4.81
N GLY A 88 0.77 -0.53 4.28
CA GLY A 88 0.76 -2.00 4.31
C GLY A 88 0.37 -2.69 5.63
N ARG A 89 0.07 -1.96 6.70
CA ARG A 89 -0.29 -2.55 8.00
C ARG A 89 -1.79 -2.91 8.04
N LYS A 90 -2.09 -4.16 8.40
CA LYS A 90 -3.45 -4.75 8.50
C LYS A 90 -4.12 -4.31 9.81
N ARG A 91 -4.60 -3.07 9.87
CA ARG A 91 -4.95 -2.39 11.13
C ARG A 91 -6.38 -2.64 11.59
N ALA A 92 -7.29 -2.92 10.67
CA ALA A 92 -8.70 -3.06 11.02
C ALA A 92 -8.93 -4.10 12.13
N ILE A 93 -8.30 -5.27 12.06
CA ILE A 93 -8.48 -6.32 13.07
C ILE A 93 -8.06 -5.83 14.45
N SER A 94 -6.84 -5.30 14.59
CA SER A 94 -6.34 -4.84 15.89
C SER A 94 -7.16 -3.68 16.45
N ASP A 95 -7.57 -2.75 15.59
CA ASP A 95 -8.23 -1.53 16.01
C ASP A 95 -9.69 -1.80 16.42
N PHE A 96 -10.42 -2.69 15.71
CA PHE A 96 -11.80 -3.04 16.05
C PHE A 96 -11.92 -4.11 17.15
N ASN A 97 -10.95 -5.03 17.25
CA ASN A 97 -10.95 -6.05 18.30
C ASN A 97 -10.15 -5.61 19.54
N MET A 98 -9.84 -4.31 19.70
CA MET A 98 -9.17 -3.78 20.90
C MET A 98 -7.84 -4.50 21.25
N ALA A 99 -7.10 -4.98 20.24
CA ALA A 99 -5.81 -5.61 20.46
C ALA A 99 -4.77 -4.57 20.90
N SER A 100 -3.80 -4.99 21.72
CA SER A 100 -2.70 -4.13 22.15
C SER A 100 -1.96 -3.53 20.94
N PRO A 101 -1.69 -2.21 20.92
CA PRO A 101 -1.03 -1.58 19.78
C PRO A 101 0.35 -2.19 19.52
N ASN A 102 0.56 -2.70 18.29
CA ASN A 102 1.89 -3.09 17.85
C ASN A 102 2.56 -1.93 17.09
N LEU A 103 3.59 -1.35 17.70
CA LEU A 103 4.33 -0.23 17.13
C LEU A 103 5.22 -0.66 15.94
N THR A 104 5.64 -1.92 15.94
CA THR A 104 6.49 -2.53 14.91
C THR A 104 5.63 -3.32 13.93
N PRO A 105 5.90 -3.26 12.60
CA PRO A 105 5.20 -4.14 11.65
C PRO A 105 5.42 -5.61 12.00
N SER A 106 4.34 -6.39 12.05
CA SER A 106 4.37 -7.84 12.25
C SER A 106 3.51 -8.56 11.23
N SER A 107 3.91 -9.77 10.86
CA SER A 107 3.06 -10.69 10.10
C SER A 107 1.93 -11.25 10.96
N THR A 108 2.13 -11.38 12.27
CA THR A 108 1.11 -11.80 13.23
C THR A 108 -0.02 -10.78 13.28
N ILE A 109 -1.25 -11.28 13.28
CA ILE A 109 -2.45 -10.48 13.53
C ILE A 109 -2.98 -10.93 14.88
N GLU A 110 -2.94 -10.05 15.86
CA GLU A 110 -3.50 -10.31 17.18
C GLU A 110 -5.03 -10.31 17.08
N PRO A 111 -5.72 -11.36 17.57
CA PRO A 111 -7.17 -11.45 17.46
C PRO A 111 -7.90 -10.46 18.37
N GLY A 112 -7.25 -9.96 19.42
CA GLY A 112 -7.86 -9.07 20.41
C GLY A 112 -9.02 -9.75 21.15
N ASP A 113 -10.09 -9.00 21.42
CA ASP A 113 -11.33 -9.50 22.02
C ASP A 113 -12.25 -10.24 21.03
N GLY A 114 -11.88 -10.29 19.75
CA GLY A 114 -12.64 -10.97 18.71
C GLY A 114 -13.96 -10.30 18.30
N PHE A 115 -14.20 -9.04 18.65
CA PHE A 115 -15.46 -8.33 18.37
C PHE A 115 -16.00 -8.55 16.94
N LEU A 116 -15.14 -8.41 15.93
CA LEU A 116 -15.48 -8.64 14.52
C LEU A 116 -15.82 -10.11 14.25
N PHE A 117 -15.06 -11.04 14.83
CA PHE A 117 -15.18 -12.47 14.55
C PHE A 117 -16.47 -13.07 15.14
N GLU A 118 -16.83 -12.65 16.35
CA GLU A 118 -18.10 -13.02 17.00
C GLU A 118 -19.33 -12.56 16.21
N ARG A 119 -19.16 -11.58 15.33
CA ARG A 119 -20.22 -10.99 14.48
C ARG A 119 -20.15 -11.44 13.03
N GLY A 120 -19.29 -12.41 12.72
CA GLY A 120 -19.24 -13.06 11.41
C GLY A 120 -18.67 -12.19 10.30
N TYR A 121 -17.78 -11.24 10.64
CA TYR A 121 -17.07 -10.45 9.65
C TYR A 121 -15.95 -11.28 9.01
N THR A 122 -16.02 -11.43 7.69
CA THR A 122 -14.80 -11.61 6.89
C THR A 122 -14.10 -10.26 6.80
N VAL A 123 -12.78 -10.25 6.97
CA VAL A 123 -11.97 -9.03 6.86
C VAL A 123 -10.90 -9.26 5.80
N VAL A 124 -10.88 -8.41 4.79
CA VAL A 124 -9.83 -8.42 3.76
C VAL A 124 -9.00 -7.15 3.87
N SER A 125 -7.72 -7.29 4.17
CA SER A 125 -6.75 -6.19 4.06
C SER A 125 -6.08 -6.25 2.70
N ILE A 126 -6.09 -5.14 1.95
CA ILE A 126 -5.55 -5.04 0.58
C ILE A 126 -4.52 -3.92 0.54
N GLY A 127 -3.32 -4.20 0.01
CA GLY A 127 -2.27 -3.20 -0.14
C GLY A 127 -2.68 -2.01 -1.00
N TRP A 128 -2.52 -0.79 -0.49
CA TRP A 128 -2.77 0.44 -1.26
C TRP A 128 -1.50 1.12 -1.77
N GLN A 129 -0.43 1.07 -1.00
CA GLN A 129 0.74 1.89 -1.28
C GLN A 129 1.81 1.08 -2.04
N TYR A 130 2.38 1.66 -3.10
CA TYR A 130 3.30 0.95 -4.00
C TYR A 130 4.76 0.94 -3.52
N ASP A 131 5.19 2.02 -2.88
CA ASP A 131 6.56 2.26 -2.40
C ASP A 131 6.87 1.56 -1.07
N VAL A 132 5.99 0.66 -0.61
CA VAL A 132 6.25 -0.15 0.58
C VAL A 132 7.27 -1.25 0.26
N TYR A 133 8.23 -1.45 1.17
CA TYR A 133 9.04 -2.68 1.20
C TYR A 133 8.19 -3.84 1.71
N ARG A 134 7.57 -4.54 0.77
CA ARG A 134 6.62 -5.65 1.00
C ARG A 134 7.29 -6.79 1.79
N SER A 135 6.52 -7.39 2.70
CA SER A 135 6.91 -8.54 3.52
C SER A 135 5.64 -9.22 4.07
N GLY A 136 5.78 -10.32 4.82
CA GLY A 136 4.62 -10.89 5.54
C GLY A 136 3.94 -9.89 6.50
N ALA A 137 4.66 -8.86 6.95
CA ALA A 137 4.13 -7.81 7.80
C ALA A 137 3.43 -6.68 7.02
N LEU A 138 3.92 -6.36 5.82
CA LEU A 138 3.55 -5.16 5.08
C LEU A 138 3.06 -5.49 3.66
N LEU A 139 1.79 -5.18 3.39
CA LEU A 139 1.16 -5.32 2.08
C LEU A 139 1.49 -4.12 1.18
N GLY A 140 1.50 -4.35 -0.13
CA GLY A 140 1.65 -3.28 -1.12
C GLY A 140 0.97 -3.62 -2.43
N MET A 141 0.91 -2.64 -3.33
CA MET A 141 0.42 -2.83 -4.69
C MET A 141 1.51 -2.61 -5.73
N ASP A 142 1.38 -3.28 -6.86
CA ASP A 142 2.13 -2.98 -8.08
C ASP A 142 1.19 -2.17 -9.00
N PRO A 143 1.35 -0.83 -9.06
CA PRO A 143 0.51 0.02 -9.89
C PRO A 143 0.85 -0.16 -11.37
N PRO A 144 -0.08 0.20 -12.29
CA PRO A 144 0.27 0.25 -13.69
C PRO A 144 1.24 1.43 -13.91
N PRO A 145 2.28 1.27 -14.75
CA PRO A 145 3.14 2.38 -15.10
C PRO A 145 2.38 3.38 -15.97
N VAL A 146 2.75 4.65 -15.88
CA VAL A 146 2.38 5.66 -16.88
C VAL A 146 3.48 5.69 -17.94
N GLN A 147 3.09 5.64 -19.21
CA GLN A 147 4.01 5.71 -20.34
C GLN A 147 3.53 6.71 -21.39
N LEU A 148 4.45 7.53 -21.88
CA LEU A 148 4.21 8.39 -23.04
C LEU A 148 5.07 7.87 -24.19
N ASP A 149 4.44 7.61 -25.34
CA ASP A 149 5.10 7.03 -26.53
C ASP A 149 5.92 5.75 -26.22
N GLY A 150 5.40 4.91 -25.31
CA GLY A 150 6.04 3.67 -24.88
C GLY A 150 7.27 3.85 -23.97
N LYS A 151 7.51 5.07 -23.47
CA LYS A 151 8.65 5.38 -22.60
C LYS A 151 8.19 5.74 -21.18
N PRO A 152 9.01 5.45 -20.14
CA PRO A 152 8.76 5.94 -18.80
C PRO A 152 8.64 7.46 -18.78
N VAL A 153 7.73 7.97 -17.95
CA VAL A 153 7.57 9.40 -17.73
C VAL A 153 8.58 9.89 -16.70
N GLU A 154 9.26 10.98 -17.03
CA GLU A 154 10.08 11.75 -16.09
C GLU A 154 9.28 12.97 -15.62
N GLY A 155 9.47 13.34 -14.35
CA GLY A 155 8.79 14.49 -13.77
C GLY A 155 9.49 15.01 -12.53
N THR A 156 9.01 16.14 -12.04
CA THR A 156 9.46 16.72 -10.78
C THR A 156 8.71 16.07 -9.63
N ASN A 157 9.44 15.47 -8.69
CA ASN A 157 8.90 14.98 -7.43
C ASN A 157 9.29 15.95 -6.31
N LEU A 158 8.32 16.31 -5.47
CA LEU A 158 8.58 17.04 -4.23
C LEU A 158 8.77 16.04 -3.09
N VAL A 159 9.98 16.01 -2.53
CA VAL A 159 10.27 15.26 -1.32
C VAL A 159 10.49 16.24 -0.18
N GLU A 160 9.76 16.02 0.91
CA GLU A 160 9.94 16.79 2.12
C GLU A 160 10.76 16.02 3.16
N ILE A 161 11.74 16.71 3.75
CA ILE A 161 12.65 16.14 4.74
C ILE A 161 12.52 16.99 6.01
N ARG A 162 12.04 16.38 7.11
CA ARG A 162 11.89 17.02 8.42
C ARG A 162 12.75 16.30 9.47
N PRO A 163 14.05 16.59 9.54
CA PRO A 163 14.91 15.95 10.52
C PRO A 163 14.68 16.55 11.91
N ASN A 164 14.64 15.70 12.94
CA ASN A 164 14.63 16.12 14.35
C ASN A 164 16.01 15.98 15.02
N GLU A 165 17.02 15.57 14.25
CA GLU A 165 18.41 15.44 14.64
C GLU A 165 19.33 15.82 13.46
N ARG A 166 20.63 15.97 13.72
CA ARG A 166 21.59 16.31 12.66
C ARG A 166 21.84 15.10 11.75
N ILE A 167 21.39 15.19 10.50
CA ILE A 167 21.66 14.20 9.44
C ILE A 167 22.52 14.80 8.33
N LYS A 168 23.22 13.94 7.57
CA LYS A 168 24.02 14.32 6.39
C LYS A 168 23.47 13.77 5.08
N SER A 169 22.51 12.86 5.17
CA SER A 169 21.86 12.23 4.02
C SER A 169 20.43 11.88 4.40
N SER A 170 19.55 11.85 3.41
CA SER A 170 18.17 11.42 3.53
C SER A 170 17.78 10.67 2.26
N LEU A 171 16.88 9.69 2.40
CA LEU A 171 16.22 9.10 1.23
C LEU A 171 15.35 10.17 0.56
N LEU A 172 15.26 10.12 -0.77
CA LEU A 172 14.28 10.88 -1.55
C LEU A 172 12.90 10.20 -1.47
N ALA A 173 12.46 9.92 -0.25
CA ALA A 173 11.25 9.21 0.07
C ALA A 173 10.69 9.69 1.40
N ASN A 174 9.40 9.48 1.62
CA ASN A 174 8.82 9.61 2.94
C ASN A 174 9.25 8.43 3.82
N ARG A 175 9.88 8.70 4.98
CA ARG A 175 10.37 7.69 5.93
C ARG A 175 11.36 6.70 5.28
N VAL A 176 11.01 5.41 5.30
CA VAL A 176 11.83 4.28 4.82
C VAL A 176 11.14 3.58 3.65
N HIS A 177 10.37 4.32 2.85
CA HIS A 177 9.75 3.79 1.63
C HIS A 177 10.73 3.81 0.46
N LYS A 178 10.37 3.08 -0.61
CA LYS A 178 11.14 3.04 -1.86
C LYS A 178 11.07 4.43 -2.53
N PRO A 179 12.21 5.12 -2.71
CA PRO A 179 12.21 6.40 -3.42
C PRO A 179 11.86 6.21 -4.90
N TYR A 180 11.34 7.26 -5.52
CA TYR A 180 11.39 7.33 -6.98
C TYR A 180 12.86 7.40 -7.41
N PRO A 181 13.27 6.64 -8.44
CA PRO A 181 14.62 6.76 -8.97
C PRO A 181 14.79 8.18 -9.55
N ALA A 182 15.91 8.82 -9.25
CA ALA A 182 16.30 10.04 -9.95
C ALA A 182 16.62 9.70 -11.40
N SER A 183 16.19 10.56 -12.35
CA SER A 183 16.53 10.39 -13.77
C SER A 183 18.04 10.50 -14.03
N SER A 184 18.75 11.24 -13.16
CA SER A 184 20.21 11.33 -13.15
C SER A 184 20.73 11.72 -11.77
N THR A 185 21.88 11.19 -11.37
CA THR A 185 22.62 11.66 -10.19
C THR A 185 23.29 13.01 -10.41
N ASN A 186 23.46 13.44 -11.67
CA ASN A 186 23.92 14.78 -12.04
C ASN A 186 22.76 15.65 -12.57
N ASN A 187 21.63 15.65 -11.87
CA ASN A 187 20.47 16.44 -12.26
C ASN A 187 20.67 17.93 -11.90
N ALA A 188 21.10 18.73 -12.86
CA ALA A 188 21.30 20.18 -12.72
C ALA A 188 19.99 20.99 -12.59
N LYS A 189 18.83 20.37 -12.84
CA LYS A 189 17.51 21.04 -12.72
C LYS A 189 16.87 20.85 -11.34
N ALA A 190 17.46 20.01 -10.49
CA ALA A 190 16.94 19.79 -9.16
C ALA A 190 17.28 20.95 -8.23
N THR A 191 16.32 21.33 -7.40
CA THR A 191 16.41 22.42 -6.42
C THR A 191 16.13 21.87 -5.03
N MET A 192 16.78 22.42 -4.00
CA MET A 192 16.49 22.11 -2.60
C MET A 192 16.17 23.42 -1.89
N TYR A 193 15.08 23.43 -1.12
CA TYR A 193 14.65 24.59 -0.35
C TYR A 193 14.61 24.25 1.13
N VAL A 194 14.83 25.27 1.97
CA VAL A 194 14.59 25.22 3.41
C VAL A 194 13.43 26.14 3.78
N LYS A 195 12.63 25.70 4.75
CA LYS A 195 11.56 26.46 5.38
C LYS A 195 11.58 26.21 6.88
N ASP A 196 11.25 27.23 7.67
CA ASP A 196 11.12 27.11 9.12
C ASP A 196 9.79 26.43 9.55
N TRP A 197 8.76 26.48 8.70
CA TRP A 197 7.47 25.81 8.87
C TRP A 197 6.79 25.52 7.52
N GLU A 198 5.76 24.67 7.49
CA GLU A 198 5.08 24.12 6.29
C GLU A 198 4.83 25.17 5.18
N ASP A 199 4.14 26.24 5.55
CA ASP A 199 3.67 27.30 4.67
C ASP A 199 4.54 28.58 4.78
N GLY A 200 5.76 28.43 5.29
CA GLY A 200 6.70 29.53 5.46
C GLY A 200 7.37 29.98 4.16
N PRO A 201 8.08 31.12 4.18
CA PRO A 201 8.93 31.52 3.06
C PRO A 201 9.97 30.44 2.79
N GLN A 202 10.32 30.26 1.52
CA GLN A 202 11.31 29.29 1.08
C GLN A 202 12.62 29.99 0.69
N GLU A 203 13.73 29.47 1.18
CA GLU A 203 15.08 29.88 0.77
C GLU A 203 15.74 28.72 0.03
N GLU A 204 16.34 28.99 -1.14
CA GLU A 204 17.03 27.96 -1.91
C GLU A 204 18.37 27.63 -1.26
N ILE A 205 18.63 26.34 -1.03
CA ILE A 205 19.93 25.84 -0.57
C ILE A 205 20.85 25.72 -1.79
N PRO A 206 22.00 26.42 -1.82
CA PRO A 206 22.92 26.38 -2.95
C PRO A 206 23.31 24.96 -3.36
N ARG A 207 23.35 24.69 -4.67
CA ARG A 207 23.72 23.37 -5.22
C ARG A 207 25.10 22.88 -4.77
N THR A 208 25.99 23.76 -4.34
CA THR A 208 27.31 23.41 -3.78
C THR A 208 27.25 22.76 -2.40
N GLU A 209 26.10 22.82 -1.71
CA GLU A 209 25.93 22.29 -0.35
C GLU A 209 25.27 20.91 -0.30
N TRP A 210 24.78 20.40 -1.43
CA TRP A 210 24.09 19.11 -1.50
C TRP A 210 24.31 18.41 -2.85
N SER A 211 24.27 17.08 -2.84
CA SER A 211 24.38 16.26 -4.04
C SER A 211 23.43 15.05 -3.97
N PHE A 212 23.17 14.43 -5.13
CA PHE A 212 22.62 13.08 -5.13
C PHE A 212 23.77 12.09 -4.87
N SER A 213 23.46 10.96 -4.23
CA SER A 213 24.40 9.87 -3.94
C SER A 213 23.78 8.53 -4.27
#